data_AF-A0A9P4TZL0-F1
#
_entry.id   AF-A0A9P4TZL0-F1
#
_cell.length_a   1.000
_cell.length_b   1.000
_cell.length_c   1.000
_cell.angle_alpha   90.00
_cell.angle_beta   90.00
_cell.angle_gamma   90.00
#
_symmetry.space_group_name_H-M   'P 1'
#
loop_
_entity.id
_entity.type
_entity.pdbx_description
1 polymer ?
#
loop_
_entity_poly.entity_id
_entity_poly.type
_entity_poly.pdbx_seq_one_letter_code
_entity_poly.pdbx_strand_id
1 'polypeptide(L)'
;MPSLIQIALVLESAANILGATAFTFYPNYLLSNGLSTITPSKLSTIVPASSETLLAALGTIVYALTVPLLLSLPDGPHAAAKRAITYQTLLAGELFLTPLMLVKGLNEGGGGFGRTTMLVGAGNLAAITIWRLYALYVKPEILASQNAIEARKRQ
;
A
#
# COMPACT_ATOMS: atom_id res chain seq x y z
N MET A 1 -7.11 16.19 20.12
CA MET A 1 -7.69 14.97 19.52
C MET A 1 -6.96 14.70 18.20
N PRO A 2 -6.61 13.46 17.87
CA PRO A 2 -5.91 13.16 16.61
C PRO A 2 -6.76 13.58 15.40
N SER A 3 -6.12 14.18 14.39
CA SER A 3 -6.79 14.59 13.16
C SER A 3 -7.18 13.38 12.30
N LEU A 4 -8.12 13.59 11.37
CA LEU A 4 -8.52 12.56 10.40
C LEU A 4 -7.30 11.99 9.66
N ILE A 5 -6.37 12.85 9.25
CA ILE A 5 -5.15 12.42 8.55
C ILE A 5 -4.21 11.63 9.45
N GLN A 6 -4.11 11.95 10.75
CA GLN A 6 -3.32 11.16 11.69
C GLN A 6 -3.92 9.77 11.89
N ILE A 7 -5.24 9.65 12.00
CA ILE A 7 -5.92 8.36 12.08
C ILE A 7 -5.66 7.54 10.80
N ALA A 8 -5.81 8.16 9.63
CA ALA A 8 -5.52 7.52 8.35
C ALA A 8 -4.07 7.03 8.27
N LEU A 9 -3.10 7.88 8.63
CA LEU A 9 -1.68 7.53 8.65
C LEU A 9 -1.36 6.38 9.61
N VAL A 10 -2.01 6.33 10.79
CA VAL A 10 -1.84 5.20 11.73
C VAL A 10 -2.38 3.92 11.13
N LEU A 11 -3.59 3.96 10.55
CA LEU A 11 -4.21 2.79 9.93
C LEU A 11 -3.41 2.30 8.73
N GLU A 12 -2.96 3.21 7.85
CA GLU A 12 -2.10 2.89 6.71
C GLU A 12 -0.78 2.28 7.16
N SER A 13 -0.14 2.84 8.20
CA SER A 13 1.11 2.32 8.73
C SER A 13 0.92 0.93 9.33
N ALA A 14 -0.16 0.70 10.07
CA ALA A 14 -0.49 -0.60 10.63
C ALA A 14 -0.74 -1.64 9.53
N ALA A 15 -1.51 -1.28 8.51
CA ALA A 15 -1.77 -2.15 7.36
C ALA A 15 -0.48 -2.50 6.61
N ASN A 16 0.40 -1.51 6.38
CA ASN A 16 1.69 -1.75 5.75
C ASN A 16 2.59 -2.65 6.59
N ILE A 17 2.67 -2.45 7.92
CA ILE A 17 3.47 -3.31 8.81
C ILE A 17 2.96 -4.75 8.73
N LEU A 18 1.65 -4.96 8.84
CA LEU A 18 1.05 -6.30 8.78
C LEU A 18 1.31 -6.97 7.42
N GLY A 19 1.04 -6.25 6.32
CA GLY A 19 1.26 -6.74 4.96
C GLY A 19 2.74 -7.02 4.68
N ALA A 20 3.64 -6.12 5.05
CA ALA A 20 5.08 -6.28 4.91
C ALA A 20 5.61 -7.46 5.72
N THR A 21 5.13 -7.64 6.95
CA THR A 21 5.48 -8.81 7.80
C THR A 21 5.11 -10.11 7.08
N ALA A 22 3.90 -10.16 6.52
CA ALA A 22 3.43 -11.33 5.79
C ALA A 22 4.29 -11.60 4.54
N PHE A 23 4.61 -10.56 3.76
CA PHE A 23 5.45 -10.67 2.55
C PHE A 23 6.89 -11.06 2.85
N THR A 24 7.51 -10.48 3.88
CA THR A 24 8.92 -10.70 4.20
C THR A 24 9.17 -12.05 4.88
N PHE A 25 8.34 -12.44 5.85
CA PHE A 25 8.59 -13.64 6.66
C PHE A 25 7.81 -14.87 6.21
N TYR A 26 6.70 -14.69 5.49
CA TYR A 26 5.84 -15.79 5.04
C TYR A 26 5.55 -15.78 3.52
N PRO A 27 6.54 -15.51 2.64
CA PRO A 27 6.30 -15.41 1.20
C PRO A 27 5.77 -16.72 0.62
N ASN A 28 6.28 -17.87 1.09
CA ASN A 28 5.84 -19.20 0.65
C ASN A 28 4.37 -19.46 0.90
N TYR A 29 3.88 -19.11 2.09
CA TYR A 29 2.48 -19.27 2.45
C TYR A 29 1.58 -18.42 1.57
N LEU A 30 2.00 -17.20 1.23
CA LEU A 30 1.21 -16.30 0.40
C LEU A 30 1.22 -16.72 -1.07
N LEU A 31 2.35 -17.21 -1.57
CA LEU A 31 2.44 -17.79 -2.91
C LEU A 31 1.58 -19.05 -3.00
N SER A 32 1.61 -19.94 -2.01
CA SER A 32 0.80 -21.17 -2.04
C SER A 32 -0.70 -20.90 -2.03
N ASN A 33 -1.15 -19.86 -1.32
CA ASN A 33 -2.58 -19.50 -1.25
C ASN A 33 -3.02 -18.53 -2.36
N GLY A 34 -2.09 -17.80 -2.97
CA GLY A 34 -2.37 -16.79 -3.98
C GLY A 34 -2.38 -17.31 -5.42
N LEU A 35 -1.74 -18.44 -5.68
CA LEU A 35 -1.62 -19.05 -7.01
C LEU A 35 -2.85 -19.92 -7.34
N SER A 36 -3.41 -19.77 -8.54
CA SER A 36 -4.66 -20.45 -8.94
C SER A 36 -4.54 -21.95 -9.18
N THR A 37 -3.32 -22.48 -9.28
CA THR A 37 -3.07 -23.78 -9.91
C THR A 37 -2.28 -24.77 -9.06
N ILE A 38 -1.96 -24.45 -7.80
CA ILE A 38 -1.02 -25.25 -7.02
C ILE A 38 -1.70 -26.00 -5.87
N THR A 39 -1.69 -27.32 -5.96
CA THR A 39 -1.81 -28.20 -4.79
C THR A 39 -0.52 -28.08 -3.96
N PRO A 40 -0.57 -27.99 -2.61
CA PRO A 40 0.60 -27.73 -1.76
C PRO A 40 1.83 -28.61 -2.04
N SER A 41 1.62 -29.83 -2.55
CA SER A 41 2.65 -30.79 -2.94
C SER A 41 3.49 -30.43 -4.18
N LYS A 42 3.09 -29.44 -4.99
CA LYS A 42 3.82 -29.03 -6.22
C LYS A 42 4.42 -27.62 -6.16
N LEU A 43 4.34 -26.94 -5.01
CA LEU A 43 4.76 -25.55 -4.87
C LEU A 43 6.26 -25.35 -5.20
N SER A 44 7.14 -26.18 -4.65
CA SER A 44 8.59 -26.08 -4.87
C SER A 44 9.04 -26.43 -6.29
N THR A 45 8.20 -27.11 -7.07
CA THR A 45 8.49 -27.50 -8.46
C THR A 45 7.99 -26.44 -9.46
N ILE A 46 6.96 -25.68 -9.09
CA ILE A 46 6.29 -24.72 -9.98
C ILE A 46 6.73 -23.28 -9.68
N VAL A 47 6.99 -22.96 -8.41
CA VAL A 47 7.39 -21.61 -7.98
C VAL A 47 8.90 -21.56 -7.83
N PRO A 48 9.61 -20.78 -8.68
CA PRO A 48 11.04 -20.60 -8.51
C PRO A 48 11.34 -19.86 -7.20
N ALA A 49 12.44 -20.19 -6.52
CA ALA A 49 12.91 -19.49 -5.32
C ALA A 49 13.12 -17.97 -5.52
N SER A 50 13.31 -17.53 -6.77
CA SER A 50 13.33 -16.11 -7.12
C SER A 50 12.00 -15.40 -6.87
N SER A 51 10.87 -16.09 -6.92
CA SER A 51 9.54 -15.54 -6.64
C SER A 51 9.35 -15.26 -5.15
N GLU A 52 9.84 -16.15 -4.29
CA GLU A 52 9.86 -15.95 -2.84
C GLU A 52 10.73 -14.75 -2.48
N THR A 53 11.94 -14.71 -3.05
CA THR A 53 12.88 -13.60 -2.87
C THR A 53 12.25 -12.27 -3.32
N LEU A 54 11.57 -12.26 -4.47
CA LEU A 54 10.89 -11.06 -4.98
C LEU A 54 9.78 -10.60 -4.04
N LEU A 55 8.93 -11.52 -3.56
CA LEU A 55 7.85 -11.17 -2.64
C LEU A 55 8.39 -10.66 -1.30
N ALA A 56 9.45 -11.28 -0.77
CA ALA A 56 10.11 -10.80 0.44
C ALA A 56 10.75 -9.42 0.25
N ALA A 57 11.37 -9.17 -0.91
CA ALA A 57 11.93 -7.88 -1.26
C ALA A 57 10.84 -6.79 -1.35
N LEU A 58 9.67 -7.11 -1.91
CA LEU A 58 8.52 -6.21 -1.91
C LEU A 58 8.05 -5.90 -0.48
N GLY A 59 8.00 -6.89 0.41
CA GLY A 59 7.72 -6.67 1.83
C GLY A 59 8.71 -5.70 2.48
N THR A 60 10.00 -5.87 2.22
CA THR A 60 11.06 -4.96 2.73
C THR A 60 10.91 -3.54 2.19
N ILE A 61 10.54 -3.38 0.91
CA ILE A 61 10.26 -2.06 0.33
C ILE A 61 9.05 -1.43 1.04
N VAL A 62 7.98 -2.19 1.30
CA VAL A 62 6.80 -1.68 2.03
C VAL A 62 7.17 -1.27 3.46
N TYR A 63 8.04 -2.01 4.16
CA TYR A 63 8.57 -1.56 5.45
C TYR A 63 9.32 -0.23 5.34
N ALA A 64 10.22 -0.10 4.35
CA ALA A 64 10.97 1.14 4.14
C ALA A 64 10.04 2.33 3.84
N LEU A 65 8.99 2.12 3.05
CA LEU A 65 7.98 3.13 2.73
C LEU A 65 7.01 3.42 3.89
N THR A 66 7.00 2.57 4.93
CA THR A 66 6.23 2.83 6.15
C THR A 66 6.91 3.84 7.07
N VAL A 67 8.25 3.92 7.04
CA VAL A 67 9.01 4.90 7.83
C VAL A 67 8.55 6.34 7.56
N PRO A 68 8.47 6.85 6.31
CA PRO A 68 8.00 8.21 6.05
C PRO A 68 6.53 8.44 6.43
N LEU A 69 5.67 7.41 6.39
CA LEU A 69 4.29 7.50 6.91
C LEU A 69 4.28 7.77 8.42
N LEU A 70 5.05 6.99 9.18
CA LEU A 70 5.19 7.16 10.62
C LEU A 70 5.79 8.52 10.98
N LEU A 71 6.82 8.96 10.25
CA LEU A 71 7.44 10.28 10.44
C LEU A 71 6.51 11.46 10.07
N SER A 72 5.43 11.19 9.32
CA SER A 72 4.42 12.18 8.93
C SER A 72 3.25 12.25 9.93
N LEU A 73 3.22 11.39 10.96
CA LEU A 73 2.21 11.41 12.03
C LEU A 73 2.25 12.71 12.86
N PRO A 74 3.41 13.17 13.37
CA PRO A 74 3.43 14.35 14.23
C PRO A 74 3.02 15.60 13.46
N ASP A 75 2.20 16.43 14.10
CA ASP A 75 1.93 17.77 13.57
C ASP A 75 3.11 18.70 13.83
N GLY A 76 3.37 19.60 12.87
CA GLY A 76 4.48 20.54 12.93
C GLY A 76 4.44 21.54 11.76
N PRO A 77 5.39 22.50 11.72
CA PRO A 77 5.39 23.58 10.72
C PRO A 77 5.41 23.09 9.27
N HIS A 78 5.98 21.91 9.03
CA HIS A 78 6.13 21.32 7.70
C HIS A 78 5.31 20.04 7.51
N ALA A 79 4.34 19.75 8.39
CA ALA A 79 3.56 18.51 8.34
C ALA A 79 2.84 18.32 7.01
N ALA A 80 2.22 19.38 6.47
CA ALA A 80 1.51 19.33 5.19
C ALA A 80 2.42 18.93 4.03
N ALA A 81 3.61 19.54 3.94
CA ALA A 81 4.59 19.23 2.90
C ALA A 81 5.12 17.80 3.03
N LYS A 82 5.46 17.35 4.26
CA LYS A 82 5.93 15.98 4.52
C LYS A 82 4.89 14.92 4.11
N ARG A 83 3.64 15.14 4.49
CA ARG A 83 2.52 14.26 4.15
C ARG A 83 2.28 14.21 2.65
N ALA A 84 2.31 15.36 1.97
CA ALA A 84 2.16 15.44 0.53
C ALA A 84 3.25 14.66 -0.22
N ILE A 85 4.53 14.86 0.15
CA ILE A 85 5.65 14.13 -0.45
C ILE A 85 5.49 12.62 -0.22
N THR A 86 5.17 12.22 1.01
CA THR A 86 4.97 10.80 1.35
C THR A 86 3.84 10.18 0.51
N TYR A 87 2.71 10.88 0.38
CA TYR A 87 1.57 10.40 -0.41
C TYR A 87 1.89 10.35 -1.90
N GLN A 88 2.67 11.30 -2.44
CA GLN A 88 3.12 11.26 -3.83
C GLN A 88 4.03 10.07 -4.12
N THR A 89 4.99 9.78 -3.23
CA THR A 89 5.89 8.63 -3.38
C THR A 89 5.11 7.31 -3.38
N LEU A 90 4.16 7.14 -2.46
CA LEU A 90 3.33 5.94 -2.38
C LEU A 90 2.40 5.83 -3.59
N LEU A 91 1.76 6.94 -3.97
CA LEU A 91 0.87 6.99 -5.14
C LEU A 91 1.58 6.56 -6.42
N ALA A 92 2.84 6.94 -6.62
CA ALA A 92 3.61 6.53 -7.80
C ALA A 92 3.72 4.99 -7.93
N GLY A 93 3.95 4.29 -6.81
CA GLY A 93 3.98 2.83 -6.80
C GLY A 93 2.61 2.21 -7.01
N GLU A 94 1.58 2.77 -6.37
CA GLU A 94 0.21 2.26 -6.47
C GLU A 94 -0.40 2.44 -7.87
N LEU A 95 -0.10 3.55 -8.55
CA LEU A 95 -0.52 3.79 -9.94
C LEU A 95 0.09 2.80 -10.94
N PHE A 96 1.24 2.21 -10.61
CA PHE A 96 1.83 1.15 -11.43
C PHE A 96 1.21 -0.23 -11.12
N LEU A 97 1.09 -0.56 -9.83
CA LEU A 97 0.63 -1.89 -9.40
C LEU A 97 -0.87 -2.12 -9.64
N THR A 98 -1.71 -1.10 -9.40
CA THR A 98 -3.18 -1.25 -9.50
C THR A 98 -3.63 -1.65 -10.91
N PRO A 99 -3.23 -0.95 -12.00
CA PRO A 99 -3.61 -1.33 -13.35
C PRO A 99 -3.03 -2.68 -13.76
N LEU A 100 -1.80 -3.00 -13.33
CA LEU A 100 -1.17 -4.29 -13.62
C LEU A 100 -2.00 -5.44 -13.03
N MET A 101 -2.43 -5.33 -11.78
CA MET A 101 -3.27 -6.34 -11.12
C MET A 101 -4.66 -6.43 -11.76
N LEU A 102 -5.28 -5.31 -12.12
CA LEU A 102 -6.56 -5.31 -12.84
C LEU A 102 -6.45 -6.02 -14.19
N VAL A 103 -5.46 -5.67 -15.01
CA VAL A 103 -5.23 -6.30 -16.32
C VAL A 103 -4.98 -7.80 -16.17
N LYS A 104 -4.15 -8.21 -15.20
CA LYS A 104 -3.88 -9.63 -14.94
C LYS A 104 -5.08 -10.38 -14.33
N GLY A 105 -5.95 -9.71 -13.58
CA GLY A 105 -7.17 -10.31 -13.03
C GLY A 105 -8.33 -10.39 -14.02
N LEU A 106 -8.39 -9.49 -15.00
CA LEU A 106 -9.44 -9.45 -16.03
C LEU A 106 -9.12 -10.32 -17.24
N ASN A 107 -7.83 -10.53 -17.56
CA ASN A 107 -7.43 -11.43 -18.63
C ASN A 107 -7.49 -12.88 -18.16
N GLU A 108 -8.33 -13.69 -18.81
CA GLU A 108 -8.45 -15.14 -18.54
C GLU A 108 -7.21 -15.94 -18.96
N GLY A 109 -6.29 -15.32 -19.71
CA GLY A 109 -5.04 -15.91 -20.18
C GLY A 109 -3.84 -15.61 -19.28
N GLY A 110 -3.46 -16.58 -18.43
CA GLY A 110 -2.07 -16.80 -18.01
C GLY A 110 -1.45 -15.74 -17.10
N GLY A 111 -1.90 -15.68 -15.85
CA GLY A 111 -1.10 -15.21 -14.73
C GLY A 111 -0.80 -16.36 -13.77
N GLY A 112 0.36 -16.36 -13.11
CA GLY A 112 0.64 -17.36 -12.06
C GLY A 112 -0.34 -17.25 -10.89
N PHE A 113 -0.77 -16.02 -10.56
CA PHE A 113 -1.74 -15.75 -9.51
C PHE A 113 -3.19 -15.95 -9.96
N GLY A 114 -4.03 -16.36 -9.02
CA GLY A 114 -5.45 -16.52 -9.28
C GLY A 114 -6.17 -15.21 -9.54
N ARG A 115 -7.20 -15.28 -10.40
CA ARG A 115 -8.05 -14.14 -10.77
C ARG A 115 -8.61 -13.41 -9.55
N THR A 116 -9.16 -14.16 -8.59
CA THR A 116 -9.72 -13.58 -7.36
C THR A 116 -8.65 -12.85 -6.56
N THR A 117 -7.47 -13.44 -6.38
CA THR A 117 -6.33 -12.82 -5.69
C THR A 117 -5.95 -11.49 -6.35
N MET A 118 -5.86 -11.46 -7.68
CA MET A 118 -5.51 -10.27 -8.43
C MET A 118 -6.57 -9.18 -8.34
N LEU A 119 -7.85 -9.53 -8.47
CA LEU A 119 -8.95 -8.55 -8.39
C LEU A 119 -9.15 -8.01 -6.97
N VAL A 120 -9.04 -8.85 -5.94
CA VAL A 120 -9.13 -8.42 -4.53
C VAL A 120 -7.96 -7.50 -4.19
N GLY A 121 -6.73 -7.87 -4.58
CA GLY A 121 -5.56 -7.03 -4.35
C GLY A 121 -5.64 -5.71 -5.11
N ALA A 122 -6.11 -5.73 -6.36
CA ALA A 122 -6.37 -4.52 -7.14
C ALA A 122 -7.43 -3.62 -6.49
N GLY A 123 -8.53 -4.19 -5.98
CA GLY A 123 -9.57 -3.42 -5.29
C GLY A 123 -9.05 -2.74 -4.03
N ASN A 124 -8.23 -3.45 -3.24
CA ASN A 124 -7.62 -2.89 -2.04
C ASN A 124 -6.66 -1.74 -2.37
N LEU A 125 -5.74 -1.95 -3.34
CA LEU A 125 -4.84 -0.90 -3.79
C LEU A 125 -5.59 0.29 -4.39
N ALA A 126 -6.61 0.05 -5.22
CA ALA A 126 -7.42 1.10 -5.81
C ALA A 126 -8.09 1.99 -4.75
N ALA A 127 -8.63 1.41 -3.67
CA ALA A 127 -9.21 2.18 -2.58
C ALA A 127 -8.19 3.11 -1.92
N ILE A 128 -6.96 2.61 -1.68
CA ILE A 128 -5.86 3.40 -1.12
C ILE A 128 -5.42 4.49 -2.11
N THR A 129 -5.28 4.16 -3.39
CA THR A 129 -4.92 5.11 -4.46
C THR A 129 -5.95 6.24 -4.56
N ILE A 130 -7.24 5.92 -4.54
CA ILE A 130 -8.33 6.90 -4.56
C ILE A 130 -8.23 7.83 -3.36
N TRP A 131 -8.00 7.28 -2.16
CA TRP A 131 -7.81 8.09 -0.95
C TRP A 131 -6.62 9.04 -1.08
N ARG A 132 -5.47 8.57 -1.58
CA ARG A 132 -4.30 9.43 -1.80
C ARG A 132 -4.56 10.52 -2.84
N LEU A 133 -5.15 10.18 -3.97
CA LEU A 133 -5.52 11.14 -5.02
C LEU A 133 -6.48 12.20 -4.48
N TYR A 134 -7.49 11.78 -3.70
CA TYR A 134 -8.43 12.67 -3.06
C TYR A 134 -7.72 13.63 -2.09
N ALA A 135 -6.87 13.12 -1.21
CA ALA A 135 -6.14 13.92 -0.23
C ALA A 135 -5.09 14.84 -0.88
N LEU A 136 -4.52 14.48 -2.03
CA LEU A 136 -3.52 15.29 -2.72
C LEU A 136 -4.12 16.37 -3.63
N TYR A 137 -5.16 16.04 -4.40
CA TYR A 137 -5.63 16.87 -5.51
C TYR A 137 -7.04 17.43 -5.34
N VAL A 138 -7.89 16.78 -4.54
CA VAL A 138 -9.29 17.22 -4.35
C VAL A 138 -9.45 17.99 -3.05
N LYS A 139 -8.87 17.49 -1.96
CA LYS A 139 -8.90 18.11 -0.62
C LYS A 139 -7.52 18.15 0.04
N PRO A 140 -6.57 18.94 -0.50
CA PRO A 140 -5.24 19.09 0.08
C PRO A 140 -5.23 19.64 1.52
N GLU A 141 -6.31 20.31 1.95
CA GLU A 141 -6.50 20.77 3.32
C GLU A 141 -6.53 19.62 4.35
N ILE A 142 -6.83 18.39 3.93
CA ILE A 142 -6.77 17.21 4.81
C ILE A 142 -5.34 16.95 5.29
N LEU A 143 -4.35 17.27 4.46
CA LEU A 143 -2.93 17.08 4.79
C LEU A 143 -2.39 18.17 5.73
N ALA A 144 -3.12 19.29 5.88
CA ALA A 144 -2.70 20.41 6.71
C ALA A 144 -2.54 20.00 8.19
N SER A 145 -1.69 20.73 8.92
CA SER A 145 -1.61 20.56 10.38
C SER A 145 -2.85 21.13 11.05
N GLN A 146 -3.25 20.56 12.18
CA GLN A 146 -4.38 21.10 12.96
C GLN A 146 -4.12 22.57 13.34
N ASN A 147 -2.88 22.90 13.69
CA ASN A 147 -2.46 24.26 14.01
C ASN A 147 -2.69 25.24 12.84
N ALA A 148 -2.44 24.83 11.60
CA ALA A 148 -2.68 25.66 10.43
C ALA A 148 -4.19 25.83 10.14
N ILE A 149 -4.98 24.79 10.40
CA ILE A 149 -6.44 24.83 10.26
C ILE A 149 -7.05 25.76 11.32
N GLU A 150 -6.59 25.67 12.57
CA GLU A 150 -7.05 26.52 13.67
C GLU A 150 -6.65 27.99 13.47
N ALA A 151 -5.44 28.26 12.97
CA ALA A 151 -5.00 29.62 12.65
C ALA A 151 -5.90 30.27 11.59
N ARG A 152 -6.31 29.53 10.55
CA ARG A 152 -7.24 30.04 9.52
C ARG A 152 -8.65 30.30 10.04
N LYS A 153 -9.13 29.55 11.04
CA LYS A 153 -10.46 29.76 11.64
C LYS A 153 -10.54 31.00 12.54
N ARG A 154 -9.39 31.53 12.98
CA ARG A 154 -9.28 32.72 13.84
C ARG A 154 -9.10 34.03 13.05
N GLN A 155 -8.95 33.93 11.73
CA GLN A 155 -8.91 35.06 10.80
C GLN A 155 -10.30 35.27 10.20
#